data_AF-A0A971FIF0-F1
#
_entry.id   AF-A0A971FIF0-F1
#
_cell.length_a   1.000
_cell.length_b   1.000
_cell.length_c   1.000
_cell.angle_alpha   90.00
_cell.angle_beta   90.00
_cell.angle_gamma   90.00
#
_symmetry.space_group_name_H-M   'P 1'
#
loop_
_entity.id
_entity.type
_entity.pdbx_description
1 polymer ?
#
loop_
_entity_poly.entity_id
_entity_poly.type
_entity_poly.pdbx_seq_one_letter_code
_entity_poly.pdbx_strand_id
1 'polypeptide(L)'
;MNIMGILQSDAALACGVTIAGAFWTLFKGSDWFQARRQRRLREALEALEAAVEATYREYVRALKEKNPGGSLTPAEQDLARQYARERAIAIARTRGVDLVRELGADFIDLWTGRIVRKLKRA
;
A
#
# COMPACT_ATOMS: atom_id res chain seq x y z
N MET A 1 1.25 -44.98 36.88
CA MET A 1 2.14 -43.85 36.53
C MET A 1 1.33 -42.57 36.66
N ASN A 2 1.74 -41.70 37.58
CA ASN A 2 0.92 -40.58 38.03
C ASN A 2 1.13 -39.37 37.12
N ILE A 3 0.06 -38.88 36.50
CA ILE A 3 0.09 -37.74 35.55
C ILE A 3 0.67 -36.49 36.25
N MET A 4 0.46 -36.38 37.56
CA MET A 4 1.02 -35.35 38.43
C MET A 4 2.56 -35.38 38.51
N GLY A 5 3.17 -36.57 38.47
CA GLY A 5 4.64 -36.73 38.49
C GLY A 5 5.29 -36.44 37.14
N ILE A 6 4.54 -36.54 36.05
CA ILE A 6 4.99 -36.12 34.72
C ILE A 6 4.92 -34.58 34.61
N LEU A 7 3.87 -33.95 35.16
CA LEU A 7 3.71 -32.49 35.20
C LEU A 7 4.73 -31.76 36.09
N GLN A 8 5.23 -32.42 37.14
CA GLN A 8 6.31 -31.90 37.99
C GLN A 8 7.71 -32.28 37.49
N SER A 9 7.83 -33.04 36.41
CA SER A 9 9.12 -33.32 35.80
C SER A 9 9.62 -32.07 35.09
N ASP A 10 10.84 -31.64 35.41
CA ASP A 10 11.51 -30.48 34.79
C ASP A 10 11.45 -30.53 33.26
N ALA A 11 11.45 -31.72 32.67
CA ALA A 11 11.30 -31.93 31.23
C ALA A 11 9.92 -31.49 30.69
N ALA A 12 8.83 -31.76 31.41
CA ALA A 12 7.49 -31.35 31.00
C ALA A 12 7.30 -29.83 31.12
N LEU A 13 7.85 -29.22 32.17
CA LEU A 13 7.86 -27.76 32.34
C LEU A 13 8.70 -27.08 31.25
N ALA A 14 9.89 -27.59 30.96
CA ALA A 14 10.74 -27.07 29.88
C ALA A 14 10.06 -27.17 28.51
N CYS A 15 9.40 -28.30 28.22
CA CYS A 15 8.60 -28.47 27.00
C CYS A 15 7.45 -27.46 26.94
N GLY A 16 6.71 -27.28 28.05
CA GLY A 16 5.60 -26.32 28.12
C GLY A 16 6.05 -24.87 27.85
N VAL A 17 7.14 -24.44 28.49
CA VAL A 17 7.72 -23.09 28.30
C VAL A 17 8.22 -22.91 26.86
N THR A 18 8.85 -23.93 26.28
CA THR A 18 9.37 -23.86 24.91
C THR A 18 8.22 -23.73 23.90
N ILE A 19 7.16 -24.51 24.05
CA ILE A 19 5.99 -24.45 23.18
C ILE A 19 5.28 -23.10 23.33
N ALA A 20 5.05 -22.64 24.57
CA ALA A 20 4.44 -21.34 24.83
C ALA A 20 5.27 -20.18 24.26
N GLY A 21 6.61 -20.24 24.41
CA GLY A 21 7.54 -19.26 23.85
C GLY A 21 7.55 -19.25 22.31
N ALA A 22 7.47 -20.42 21.69
CA ALA A 22 7.36 -20.54 20.24
C ALA A 22 6.04 -19.93 19.71
N PHE A 23 4.91 -20.25 20.35
CA PHE A 23 3.62 -19.65 20.00
C PHE A 23 3.62 -18.13 20.20
N TRP A 24 4.17 -17.62 21.30
CA TRP A 24 4.28 -16.20 21.56
C TRP A 24 5.12 -15.48 20.50
N THR A 25 6.24 -16.08 20.10
CA THR A 25 7.13 -15.52 19.09
C THR A 25 6.49 -15.51 17.71
N LEU A 26 5.76 -16.58 17.34
CA LEU A 26 4.96 -16.63 16.11
C LEU A 26 3.87 -15.57 16.10
N PHE A 27 3.14 -15.41 17.21
CA PHE A 27 2.08 -14.42 17.32
C PHE A 27 2.62 -12.99 17.22
N LYS A 28 3.67 -12.67 17.97
CA LYS A 28 4.31 -11.34 17.92
C LYS A 28 4.98 -11.07 16.58
N GLY A 29 5.51 -12.11 15.93
CA GLY A 29 6.04 -12.04 14.57
C GLY A 29 4.98 -11.67 13.53
N SER A 30 3.76 -12.19 13.70
CA SER A 30 2.60 -11.85 12.84
C SER A 30 2.25 -10.36 12.93
N ASP A 31 2.21 -9.79 14.13
CA ASP A 31 1.89 -8.37 14.32
C ASP A 31 2.93 -7.45 13.67
N TRP A 32 4.21 -7.77 13.84
CA TRP A 32 5.29 -7.03 13.19
C TRP A 32 5.21 -7.13 11.67
N PHE A 33 4.88 -8.33 11.14
CA PHE A 33 4.70 -8.54 9.72
C PHE A 33 3.52 -7.74 9.17
N GLN A 34 2.38 -7.74 9.87
CA GLN A 34 1.21 -6.94 9.50
C GLN A 34 1.53 -5.43 9.54
N ALA A 35 2.21 -4.96 10.58
CA ALA A 35 2.62 -3.57 10.69
C ALA A 35 3.54 -3.15 9.53
N ARG A 36 4.51 -4.01 9.17
CA ARG A 36 5.39 -3.77 8.02
C ARG A 36 4.61 -3.71 6.71
N ARG A 37 3.67 -4.63 6.50
CA ARG A 37 2.81 -4.65 5.30
C ARG A 37 1.95 -3.39 5.22
N GLN A 38 1.34 -2.97 6.33
CA GLN A 38 0.54 -1.75 6.39
C GLN A 38 1.35 -0.48 6.11
N ARG A 39 2.61 -0.41 6.56
CA ARG A 39 3.50 0.72 6.24
C ARG A 39 3.77 0.79 4.74
N ARG A 40 4.13 -0.34 4.11
CA ARG A 40 4.41 -0.40 2.67
C ARG A 40 3.20 -0.04 1.81
N LEU A 41 2.00 -0.47 2.21
CA LEU A 41 0.74 -0.09 1.57
C LEU A 41 0.46 1.42 1.70
N ARG A 42 0.70 2.01 2.87
CA ARG A 42 0.56 3.46 3.06
C ARG A 42 1.53 4.25 2.18
N GLU A 43 2.80 3.85 2.17
CA GLU A 43 3.82 4.49 1.32
C GLU A 43 3.47 4.39 -0.18
N ALA A 44 2.94 3.24 -0.61
CA ALA A 44 2.44 3.03 -1.97
C ALA A 44 1.28 3.98 -2.30
N LEU A 45 0.31 4.11 -1.40
CA LEU A 45 -0.84 5.02 -1.56
C LEU A 45 -0.41 6.48 -1.59
N GLU A 46 0.51 6.89 -0.73
CA GLU A 46 1.05 8.26 -0.71
C GLU A 46 1.83 8.58 -1.99
N ALA A 47 2.59 7.61 -2.52
CA ALA A 47 3.28 7.77 -3.79
C ALA A 47 2.28 7.95 -4.95
N LEU A 48 1.18 7.19 -4.93
CA LEU A 48 0.11 7.33 -5.91
C LEU A 48 -0.61 8.68 -5.79
N GLU A 49 -0.96 9.13 -4.59
CA GLU A 49 -1.63 10.42 -4.37
C GLU A 49 -0.73 11.58 -4.83
N ALA A 50 0.55 11.57 -4.48
CA ALA A 50 1.51 12.57 -4.92
C ALA A 50 1.67 12.60 -6.45
N ALA A 51 1.70 11.44 -7.10
CA ALA A 51 1.81 11.35 -8.56
C ALA A 51 0.57 11.88 -9.28
N VAL A 52 -0.62 11.54 -8.79
CA VAL A 52 -1.89 12.02 -9.35
C VAL A 52 -2.03 13.52 -9.16
N GLU A 53 -1.66 14.04 -7.99
CA GLU A 53 -1.70 15.49 -7.71
C GLU A 53 -0.71 16.25 -8.60
N ALA A 54 0.53 15.76 -8.73
CA ALA A 54 1.53 16.36 -9.62
C ALA A 54 1.04 16.35 -11.07
N THR A 55 0.50 15.22 -11.55
CA THR A 55 -0.03 15.10 -12.91
C THR A 55 -1.23 16.02 -13.14
N TYR A 56 -2.12 16.16 -12.15
CA TYR A 56 -3.24 17.09 -12.25
C TYR A 56 -2.76 18.55 -12.32
N ARG A 57 -1.79 18.93 -11.47
CA ARG A 57 -1.25 20.30 -11.45
C ARG A 57 -0.48 20.66 -12.70
N GLU A 58 0.36 19.75 -13.20
CA GLU A 58 1.23 20.02 -14.35
C GLU A 58 0.49 19.82 -15.67
N TYR A 59 -0.19 18.67 -15.84
CA TYR A 59 -0.76 18.28 -17.12
C TYR A 59 -2.18 18.83 -17.31
N VAL A 60 -3.05 18.67 -16.31
CA VAL A 60 -4.46 19.09 -16.45
C VAL A 60 -4.61 20.61 -16.39
N ARG A 61 -3.81 21.30 -15.58
CA ARG A 61 -3.82 22.78 -15.56
C ARG A 61 -3.33 23.35 -16.89
N ALA A 62 -2.23 22.84 -17.44
CA ALA A 62 -1.72 23.25 -18.74
C ALA A 62 -2.71 22.95 -19.88
N LEU A 63 -3.42 21.81 -19.83
CA LEU A 63 -4.46 21.51 -20.83
C LEU A 63 -5.67 22.46 -20.71
N LYS A 64 -6.10 22.78 -19.49
CA LYS A 64 -7.20 23.73 -19.26
C LYS A 64 -6.85 25.16 -19.67
N GLU A 65 -5.59 25.57 -19.53
CA GLU A 65 -5.13 26.86 -20.06
C GLU A 65 -5.18 26.91 -21.59
N LYS A 66 -4.88 25.79 -22.26
CA LYS A 66 -5.00 25.66 -23.73
C LYS A 66 -6.45 25.55 -24.22
N ASN A 67 -7.34 25.00 -23.40
CA ASN A 67 -8.76 24.82 -23.69
C ASN A 67 -9.63 25.34 -22.53
N PRO A 68 -9.86 26.67 -22.43
CA PRO A 68 -10.52 27.31 -21.28
C PRO A 68 -11.98 26.89 -21.05
N GLY A 69 -12.64 26.23 -22.02
CA GLY A 69 -14.04 25.80 -21.93
C GLY A 69 -14.27 24.29 -21.99
N GLY A 70 -13.22 23.47 -22.12
CA GLY A 70 -13.37 22.05 -22.48
C GLY A 70 -13.07 21.09 -21.33
N SER A 71 -14.00 20.16 -21.07
CA SER A 71 -13.65 18.90 -20.39
C SER A 71 -12.62 18.12 -21.22
N LEU A 72 -11.67 17.47 -20.55
CA LEU A 72 -10.72 16.56 -21.21
C LEU A 72 -11.48 15.52 -22.04
N THR A 73 -11.05 15.32 -23.28
CA THR A 73 -11.53 14.23 -24.13
C THR A 73 -11.15 12.87 -23.52
N PRO A 74 -11.85 11.77 -23.85
CA PRO A 74 -11.50 10.45 -23.33
C PRO A 74 -10.03 10.06 -23.58
N ALA A 75 -9.50 10.37 -24.76
CA ALA A 75 -8.09 10.09 -25.10
C ALA A 75 -7.10 10.87 -24.22
N GLU A 76 -7.38 12.15 -23.93
CA GLU A 76 -6.56 12.95 -23.02
C GLU A 76 -6.65 12.47 -21.57
N GLN A 77 -7.82 11.98 -21.15
CA GLN A 77 -7.99 11.37 -19.83
C GLN A 77 -7.16 10.09 -19.70
N ASP A 78 -7.15 9.24 -20.72
CA ASP A 78 -6.38 8.00 -20.70
C ASP A 78 -4.87 8.28 -20.69
N LEU A 79 -4.41 9.25 -21.48
CA LEU A 79 -3.02 9.73 -21.43
C LEU A 79 -2.64 10.28 -20.05
N ALA A 80 -3.50 11.10 -19.44
CA ALA A 80 -3.26 11.64 -18.11
C ALA A 80 -3.20 10.54 -17.04
N ARG A 81 -4.01 9.48 -17.18
CA ARG A 81 -3.96 8.31 -16.27
C ARG A 81 -2.67 7.51 -16.46
N GLN A 82 -2.26 7.25 -17.70
CA GLN A 82 -0.99 6.56 -17.98
C GLN A 82 0.18 7.34 -17.39
N TYR A 83 0.22 8.65 -17.59
CA TYR A 83 1.27 9.51 -17.05
C TYR A 83 1.29 9.51 -15.52
N ALA A 84 0.12 9.60 -14.88
CA ALA A 84 0.01 9.49 -13.43
C ALA A 84 0.50 8.14 -12.90
N ARG A 85 0.20 7.04 -13.61
CA ARG A 85 0.64 5.69 -13.28
C ARG A 85 2.16 5.55 -13.37
N GLU A 86 2.76 5.99 -14.48
CA GLU A 86 4.21 5.95 -14.65
C GLU A 86 4.93 6.77 -13.59
N ARG A 87 4.42 7.96 -13.30
CA ARG A 87 4.98 8.83 -12.26
C ARG A 87 4.81 8.25 -10.86
N ALA A 88 3.70 7.59 -10.57
CA ALA A 88 3.49 6.87 -9.32
C ALA A 88 4.50 5.73 -9.15
N ILE A 89 4.76 4.97 -10.21
CA ILE A 89 5.78 3.91 -10.21
C ILE A 89 7.16 4.50 -9.95
N ALA A 90 7.51 5.62 -10.59
CA ALA A 90 8.78 6.30 -10.37
C ALA A 90 8.95 6.77 -8.91
N ILE A 91 7.92 7.43 -8.33
CA ILE A 91 7.94 7.91 -6.94
C ILE A 91 7.97 6.73 -5.96
N ALA A 92 7.24 5.65 -6.22
CA ALA A 92 7.27 4.47 -5.36
C ALA A 92 8.64 3.80 -5.38
N ARG A 93 9.28 3.72 -6.56
CA ARG A 93 10.61 3.13 -6.71
C ARG A 93 11.67 3.92 -5.93
N THR A 94 11.63 5.25 -5.91
CA THR A 94 12.56 6.05 -5.10
C THR A 94 12.38 5.84 -3.60
N ARG A 95 11.18 5.41 -3.17
CA ARG A 95 10.87 5.03 -1.78
C ARG A 95 11.13 3.54 -1.47
N GLY A 96 11.67 2.78 -2.42
CA GLY A 96 11.92 1.34 -2.25
C GLY A 96 10.65 0.48 -2.23
N VAL A 97 9.54 1.00 -2.75
CA VAL A 97 8.25 0.31 -2.82
C VAL A 97 7.93 -0.07 -4.25
N ASP A 98 7.57 -1.34 -4.45
CA ASP A 98 7.04 -1.82 -5.73
C ASP A 98 5.52 -1.58 -5.75
N LEU A 99 5.11 -0.47 -6.36
CA LEU A 99 3.70 -0.04 -6.40
C LEU A 99 2.77 -1.12 -6.97
N VAL A 100 3.18 -1.78 -8.06
CA VAL A 100 2.35 -2.77 -8.75
C VAL A 100 2.22 -4.03 -7.88
N ARG A 101 3.31 -4.43 -7.21
CA ARG A 101 3.28 -5.57 -6.29
C ARG A 101 2.45 -5.30 -5.03
N GLU A 102 2.55 -4.11 -4.46
CA GLU A 102 1.88 -3.80 -3.19
C GLU A 102 0.38 -3.49 -3.37
N LEU A 103 -0.01 -2.72 -4.39
CA LEU A 103 -1.40 -2.31 -4.60
C LEU A 103 -2.14 -3.21 -5.60
N GLY A 104 -1.43 -3.78 -6.58
CA GLY A 104 -2.05 -4.44 -7.73
C GLY A 104 -2.41 -3.45 -8.85
N ALA A 105 -2.26 -3.88 -10.10
CA ALA A 105 -2.50 -3.02 -11.27
C ALA A 105 -3.91 -2.45 -11.31
N ASP A 106 -4.93 -3.28 -11.05
CA ASP A 106 -6.35 -2.88 -11.13
C ASP A 106 -6.72 -1.83 -10.07
N PHE A 107 -6.10 -1.91 -8.89
CA PHE A 107 -6.34 -0.97 -7.81
C PHE A 107 -5.71 0.39 -8.09
N ILE A 108 -4.60 0.46 -8.82
CA ILE A 108 -3.96 1.73 -9.19
C ILE A 108 -4.93 2.59 -10.02
N ASP A 109 -5.63 1.99 -10.98
CA ASP A 109 -6.58 2.73 -11.83
C ASP A 109 -7.81 3.18 -11.04
N LEU A 110 -8.34 2.31 -10.18
CA LEU A 110 -9.48 2.62 -9.32
C LEU A 110 -9.15 3.78 -8.36
N TRP A 111 -7.98 3.72 -7.71
CA TRP A 111 -7.52 4.77 -6.80
C TRP A 111 -7.23 6.07 -7.54
N THR A 112 -6.62 6.02 -8.73
CA THR A 112 -6.41 7.20 -9.58
C THR A 112 -7.74 7.91 -9.85
N GLY A 113 -8.78 7.18 -10.27
CA GLY A 113 -10.11 7.74 -10.49
C GLY A 113 -10.77 8.29 -9.22
N ARG A 114 -10.52 7.68 -8.06
CA ARG A 114 -11.02 8.19 -6.76
C ARG A 114 -10.31 9.48 -6.36
N ILE A 115 -8.99 9.57 -6.49
CA ILE A 115 -8.18 10.74 -6.13
C ILE A 115 -8.52 11.92 -7.04
N VAL A 116 -8.65 11.69 -8.36
CA VAL A 116 -9.08 12.74 -9.29
C VAL A 116 -10.46 13.28 -8.94
N ARG A 117 -11.42 12.42 -8.56
CA ARG A 117 -12.75 12.87 -8.10
C ARG A 117 -12.69 13.69 -6.80
N LYS A 118 -11.80 13.33 -5.87
CA LYS A 118 -11.54 14.11 -4.65
C LYS A 118 -10.98 15.49 -5.00
N LEU A 119 -9.98 15.55 -5.88
CA LEU A 119 -9.37 16.81 -6.36
C LEU A 119 -10.34 17.72 -7.12
N LYS A 120 -11.36 17.17 -7.79
CA LYS A 120 -12.42 17.97 -8.43
C LYS A 120 -13.43 18.57 -7.45
N ARG A 121 -13.52 18.01 -6.23
CA ARG A 121 -14.47 18.43 -5.19
C ARG A 121 -13.84 19.34 -4.13
N ALA A 122 -12.52 19.31 -4.00
CA ALA A 122 -11.73 20.21 -3.17
C ALA A 122 -11.53 21.54 -3.88
#